data_AF-A0A2N2PY15-F1
#
_entry.id   AF-A0A2N2PY15-F1
#
_cell.length_a   1.000
_cell.length_b   1.000
_cell.length_c   1.000
_cell.angle_alpha   90.00
_cell.angle_beta   90.00
_cell.angle_gamma   90.00
#
_symmetry.space_group_name_H-M   'P 1'
#
loop_
_entity.id
_entity.type
_entity.pdbx_description
1 polymer ?
#
loop_
_entity_poly.entity_id
_entity_poly.type
_entity_poly.pdbx_seq_one_letter_code
_entity_poly.pdbx_strand_id
1 'polypeptide(L)'
;MGSAGAVPVSIWGPFAGYGTRGRHVSWLINEQGERADALRDIVAARFERREIPRATVEPVKLVRQGVLVDTRPYFLIRRGLTTAGLYIARFGQDLFVSQVTYFKGPISSMRILILAAALLFALIYPVVYNNAFSQIGVSLFGGVGGDLEGLMLLTCCLGPIYLLDWLALGILALFSGYKWLTVKDVLAALRVPPNEFDIDDTVALEKSVEQTVREALDAVGIEQRLMPQAAESGFRRRLI
;
A
#
# COMPACT_ATOMS: atom_id res chain seq x y z
N MET A 1 -18.81 -33.43 -10.38
CA MET A 1 -17.42 -33.16 -10.84
C MET A 1 -17.29 -31.68 -11.11
N GLY A 2 -17.00 -30.89 -10.07
CA GLY A 2 -16.77 -29.45 -10.19
C GLY A 2 -15.28 -29.21 -10.26
N SER A 3 -14.83 -28.52 -11.30
CA SER A 3 -13.45 -28.12 -11.51
C SER A 3 -12.89 -27.46 -10.25
N ALA A 4 -12.03 -28.17 -9.54
CA ALA A 4 -11.12 -27.59 -8.57
C ALA A 4 -10.14 -26.72 -9.35
N GLY A 5 -10.59 -25.52 -9.72
CA GLY A 5 -9.72 -24.47 -10.21
C GLY A 5 -8.68 -24.25 -9.12
N ALA A 6 -7.43 -24.55 -9.44
CA ALA A 6 -6.30 -24.32 -8.56
C ALA A 6 -6.40 -22.87 -8.07
N VAL A 7 -6.77 -22.69 -6.80
CA VAL A 7 -6.79 -21.38 -6.18
C VAL A 7 -5.33 -20.94 -6.15
N PRO A 8 -4.95 -19.90 -6.92
CA PRO A 8 -3.55 -19.51 -7.04
C PRO A 8 -3.04 -19.21 -5.63
N VAL A 9 -2.00 -19.93 -5.21
CA VAL A 9 -1.34 -19.78 -3.92
C VAL A 9 -0.86 -18.34 -3.81
N SER A 10 -1.61 -17.49 -3.10
CA SER A 10 -1.19 -16.12 -2.86
C SER A 10 -0.39 -16.06 -1.56
N ILE A 11 0.87 -15.62 -1.66
CA ILE A 11 1.79 -15.45 -0.51
C ILE A 11 1.39 -14.22 0.32
N TRP A 12 0.46 -13.41 -0.20
CA TRP A 12 0.13 -12.10 0.33
C TRP A 12 -1.03 -12.15 1.33
N GLY A 13 -0.99 -11.26 2.33
CA GLY A 13 -2.08 -11.08 3.27
C GLY A 13 -3.36 -10.52 2.61
N PRO A 14 -4.52 -10.61 3.29
CA PRO A 14 -5.83 -10.21 2.73
C PRO A 14 -5.92 -8.74 2.34
N PHE A 15 -5.06 -7.89 2.90
CA PHE A 15 -5.00 -6.45 2.63
C PHE A 15 -3.78 -6.03 1.81
N ALA A 16 -3.10 -6.97 1.15
CA ALA A 16 -2.00 -6.61 0.26
C ALA A 16 -2.49 -5.73 -0.91
N GLY A 17 -1.71 -4.71 -1.24
CA GLY A 17 -2.03 -3.73 -2.28
C GLY A 17 -2.86 -2.53 -1.81
N TYR A 18 -3.37 -2.51 -0.57
CA TYR A 18 -4.12 -1.37 0.00
C TYR A 18 -3.23 -0.29 0.61
N GLY A 19 -1.92 -0.50 0.64
CA GLY A 19 -0.95 0.49 1.12
C GLY A 19 -0.48 0.23 2.55
N THR A 20 -0.04 1.27 3.24
CA THR A 20 0.46 1.18 4.62
C THR A 20 -0.70 1.10 5.59
N ARG A 21 -0.64 0.15 6.53
CA ARG A 21 -1.63 0.04 7.60
C ARG A 21 -1.53 1.26 8.51
N GLY A 22 -2.63 1.98 8.67
CA GLY A 22 -2.82 3.01 9.67
C GLY A 22 -3.31 2.40 10.98
N ARG A 23 -4.43 2.92 11.46
CA ARG A 23 -5.00 2.57 12.75
C ARG A 23 -5.75 1.25 12.66
N HIS A 24 -5.62 0.43 13.71
CA HIS A 24 -6.44 -0.76 13.92
C HIS A 24 -7.13 -0.64 15.26
N VAL A 25 -8.45 -0.76 15.25
CA VAL A 25 -9.30 -0.68 16.44
C VAL A 25 -10.24 -1.88 16.42
N SER A 26 -10.48 -2.45 17.59
CA SER A 26 -11.42 -3.55 17.75
C SER A 26 -12.21 -3.41 19.03
N TRP A 27 -13.45 -3.83 18.98
CA TRP A 27 -14.36 -3.89 20.12
C TRP A 27 -14.93 -5.30 20.22
N LEU A 28 -15.01 -5.79 21.46
CA LEU A 28 -15.70 -7.01 21.80
C LEU A 28 -16.85 -6.61 22.73
N ILE A 29 -18.08 -6.87 22.30
CA ILE A 29 -19.30 -6.53 23.03
C ILE A 29 -19.89 -7.84 23.55
N ASN A 30 -19.93 -7.96 24.87
CA ASN A 30 -20.32 -9.20 25.53
C ASN A 30 -21.78 -9.56 25.25
N GLU A 31 -22.06 -10.85 25.05
CA GLU A 31 -23.42 -11.42 24.96
C GLU A 31 -24.30 -10.88 23.81
N GLN A 32 -23.72 -10.18 22.83
CA GLN A 32 -24.45 -9.62 21.68
C GLN A 32 -24.19 -10.36 20.36
N GLY A 33 -23.56 -11.53 20.40
CA GLY A 33 -23.12 -12.27 19.22
C GLY A 33 -24.26 -12.68 18.27
N GLU A 34 -25.46 -12.92 18.79
CA GLU A 34 -26.64 -13.26 17.97
C GLU A 34 -27.12 -12.08 17.11
N ARG A 35 -26.78 -10.85 17.50
CA ARG A 35 -27.17 -9.63 16.77
C ARG A 35 -26.17 -9.22 15.69
N ALA A 36 -25.10 -10.00 15.49
CA ALA A 36 -24.03 -9.68 14.54
C ALA A 36 -24.52 -9.57 13.08
N ASP A 37 -25.36 -10.49 12.62
CA ASP A 37 -25.89 -10.46 11.26
C ASP A 37 -26.87 -9.28 11.07
N ALA A 38 -27.76 -9.04 12.03
CA ALA A 38 -28.67 -7.89 12.01
C ALA A 38 -27.89 -6.56 11.97
N LEU A 39 -26.82 -6.44 12.77
CA LEU A 39 -25.95 -5.28 12.74
C LEU A 39 -25.26 -5.11 11.40
N ARG A 40 -24.75 -6.20 10.81
CA ARG A 40 -24.10 -6.18 9.50
C ARG A 40 -25.06 -5.65 8.41
N ASP A 41 -26.30 -6.10 8.42
CA ASP A 41 -27.30 -5.73 7.41
C ASP A 41 -27.74 -4.26 7.58
N ILE A 42 -27.92 -3.80 8.82
CA ILE A 42 -28.22 -2.37 9.10
C ILE A 42 -27.05 -1.48 8.73
N VAL A 43 -25.81 -1.90 9.01
CA VAL A 43 -24.61 -1.16 8.63
C VAL A 43 -24.50 -1.04 7.11
N ALA A 44 -24.75 -2.12 6.37
CA ALA A 44 -24.78 -2.10 4.90
C ALA A 44 -25.83 -1.09 4.39
N ALA A 45 -27.07 -1.19 4.88
CA ALA A 45 -28.15 -0.28 4.49
C ALA A 45 -27.85 1.20 4.86
N ARG A 46 -27.18 1.45 5.98
CA ARG A 46 -26.77 2.80 6.38
C ARG A 46 -25.65 3.35 5.51
N PHE A 47 -24.69 2.52 5.12
CA PHE A 47 -23.63 2.95 4.21
C PHE A 47 -24.17 3.36 2.84
N GLU A 48 -25.18 2.64 2.33
CA GLU A 48 -25.89 3.01 1.11
C GLU A 48 -26.64 4.34 1.27
N ARG A 49 -27.28 4.58 2.42
CA ARG A 49 -28.06 5.80 2.67
C ARG A 49 -27.24 7.03 3.02
N ARG A 50 -26.10 6.87 3.68
CA ARG A 50 -25.31 7.98 4.25
C ARG A 50 -24.54 8.76 3.18
N GLU A 51 -24.34 8.18 1.99
CA GLU A 51 -23.57 8.75 0.87
C GLU A 51 -22.34 9.54 1.37
N ILE A 52 -21.42 8.86 2.06
CA ILE A 52 -20.20 9.51 2.56
C ILE A 52 -19.52 10.20 1.37
N PRO A 53 -19.27 11.52 1.42
CA PRO A 53 -18.81 12.27 0.26
C PRO A 53 -17.55 11.65 -0.35
N ARG A 54 -17.62 11.34 -1.65
CA ARG A 54 -16.52 10.73 -2.43
C ARG A 54 -16.02 9.39 -1.87
N ALA A 55 -16.85 8.66 -1.13
CA ALA A 55 -16.50 7.32 -0.67
C ALA A 55 -17.27 6.24 -1.44
N THR A 56 -16.60 5.14 -1.77
CA THR A 56 -17.22 3.93 -2.30
C THR A 56 -17.21 2.84 -1.23
N VAL A 57 -18.32 2.13 -1.10
CA VAL A 57 -18.47 1.03 -0.14
C VAL A 57 -18.62 -0.27 -0.92
N GLU A 58 -17.64 -1.16 -0.75
CA GLU A 58 -17.61 -2.45 -1.44
C GLU A 58 -17.61 -3.57 -0.39
N PRO A 59 -18.64 -4.44 -0.35
CA PRO A 59 -18.59 -5.65 0.45
C PRO A 59 -17.63 -6.66 -0.23
N VAL A 60 -16.48 -6.91 0.38
CA VAL A 60 -15.45 -7.80 -0.16
C VAL A 60 -15.18 -8.93 0.82
N LYS A 61 -15.26 -10.17 0.32
CA LYS A 61 -14.80 -11.34 1.07
C LYS A 61 -13.29 -11.42 0.97
N LEU A 62 -12.61 -11.03 2.03
CA LEU A 62 -11.16 -11.13 2.11
C LEU A 62 -10.76 -12.53 2.54
N VAL A 63 -9.85 -13.13 1.78
CA VAL A 63 -9.36 -14.47 2.02
C VAL A 63 -7.95 -14.37 2.60
N ARG A 64 -7.76 -14.89 3.81
CA ARG A 64 -6.43 -15.18 4.32
C ARG A 64 -6.03 -16.55 3.77
N GLN A 65 -5.06 -16.58 2.86
CA GLN A 65 -4.52 -17.84 2.35
C GLN A 65 -3.23 -18.19 3.11
N GLY A 66 -3.17 -19.42 3.60
CA GLY A 66 -2.13 -20.03 4.43
C GLY A 66 -2.45 -21.52 4.60
N VAL A 67 -1.89 -22.22 5.59
CA VAL A 67 -2.20 -23.66 5.86
C VAL A 67 -3.70 -23.90 6.09
N LEU A 68 -4.43 -22.87 6.55
CA LEU A 68 -5.88 -22.85 6.65
C LEU A 68 -6.43 -21.63 5.90
N VAL A 69 -7.36 -21.86 4.97
CA VAL A 69 -8.05 -20.78 4.23
C VAL A 69 -9.18 -20.26 5.11
N ASP A 70 -9.06 -19.02 5.57
CA ASP A 70 -10.10 -18.32 6.34
C ASP A 70 -10.67 -17.18 5.51
N THR A 71 -11.99 -17.17 5.29
CA THR A 71 -12.70 -16.16 4.51
C THR A 71 -13.53 -15.28 5.43
N ARG A 72 -13.28 -13.97 5.42
CA ARG A 72 -13.98 -13.01 6.27
C ARG A 72 -14.64 -11.93 5.42
N PRO A 73 -15.96 -11.69 5.58
CA PRO A 73 -16.64 -10.61 4.88
C PRO A 73 -16.28 -9.26 5.50
N TYR A 74 -15.58 -8.41 4.76
CA TYR A 74 -15.28 -7.03 5.15
C TYR A 74 -16.12 -6.05 4.32
N PHE A 75 -16.48 -4.93 4.92
CA PHE A 75 -16.87 -3.74 4.17
C PHE A 75 -15.63 -2.89 3.94
N LEU A 76 -15.26 -2.69 2.68
CA LEU A 76 -14.18 -1.79 2.31
C LEU A 76 -14.78 -0.45 1.92
N ILE A 77 -14.55 0.56 2.75
CA ILE A 77 -14.93 1.95 2.48
C ILE A 77 -13.69 2.68 1.95
N ARG A 78 -13.69 3.06 0.68
CA ARG A 78 -12.59 3.77 0.03
C ARG A 78 -12.95 5.24 -0.16
N ARG A 79 -12.10 6.16 0.26
CA ARG A 79 -12.22 7.60 -0.02
C ARG A 79 -10.86 8.11 -0.48
N GLY A 80 -10.77 8.49 -1.76
CA GLY A 80 -9.51 8.93 -2.36
C GLY A 80 -8.40 7.89 -2.22
N LEU A 81 -7.39 8.21 -1.41
CA LEU A 81 -6.20 7.38 -1.18
C LEU A 81 -6.30 6.49 0.07
N THR A 82 -7.38 6.65 0.85
CA THR A 82 -7.59 5.96 2.12
C THR A 82 -8.64 4.86 1.96
N THR A 83 -8.38 3.70 2.55
CA THR A 83 -9.31 2.57 2.63
C THR A 83 -9.52 2.16 4.08
N ALA A 84 -10.76 2.21 4.56
CA ALA A 84 -11.16 1.63 5.83
C ALA A 84 -11.81 0.27 5.61
N GLY A 85 -11.30 -0.77 6.25
CA GLY A 85 -11.91 -2.09 6.32
C GLY A 85 -12.67 -2.26 7.64
N LEU A 86 -13.98 -2.47 7.55
CA LEU A 86 -14.85 -2.78 8.68
C LEU A 86 -15.21 -4.27 8.66
N TYR A 87 -15.09 -4.92 9.80
CA TYR A 87 -15.44 -6.31 10.01
C TYR A 87 -16.38 -6.43 11.21
N ILE A 88 -17.48 -7.13 11.01
CA ILE A 88 -18.47 -7.41 12.03
C ILE A 88 -18.71 -8.91 12.00
N ALA A 89 -18.52 -9.57 13.13
CA ALA A 89 -18.70 -11.01 13.23
C ALA A 89 -19.10 -11.43 14.65
N ARG A 90 -19.70 -12.61 14.73
CA ARG A 90 -19.94 -13.30 15.98
C ARG A 90 -18.66 -13.99 16.46
N PHE A 91 -18.27 -13.74 17.71
CA PHE A 91 -17.17 -14.42 18.39
C PHE A 91 -17.72 -15.20 19.58
N GLY A 92 -18.22 -16.41 19.33
CA GLY A 92 -18.93 -17.20 20.35
C GLY A 92 -20.26 -16.56 20.73
N GLN A 93 -20.42 -16.15 21.99
CA GLN A 93 -21.58 -15.40 22.47
C GLN A 93 -21.44 -13.88 22.31
N ASP A 94 -20.23 -13.42 21.97
CA ASP A 94 -19.91 -12.00 21.89
C ASP A 94 -19.97 -11.48 20.45
N LEU A 95 -20.17 -10.18 20.34
CA LEU A 95 -20.12 -9.45 19.08
C LEU A 95 -18.74 -8.82 18.92
N PHE A 96 -18.06 -9.17 17.83
CA PHE A 96 -16.75 -8.62 17.50
C PHE A 96 -16.88 -7.63 16.34
N VAL A 97 -16.38 -6.41 16.56
CA VAL A 97 -16.28 -5.36 15.55
C VAL A 97 -14.82 -4.95 15.42
N SER A 98 -14.29 -4.93 14.21
CA SER A 98 -12.92 -4.51 13.93
C SER A 98 -12.89 -3.53 12.78
N GLN A 99 -12.17 -2.43 12.95
CA GLN A 99 -11.92 -1.41 11.95
C GLN A 99 -10.42 -1.27 11.73
N VAL A 100 -9.99 -1.37 10.48
CA VAL A 100 -8.59 -1.17 10.08
C VAL A 100 -8.53 -0.14 8.97
N THR A 101 -7.58 0.79 9.03
CA THR A 101 -7.35 1.76 7.95
C THR A 101 -6.05 1.49 7.21
N TYR A 102 -6.06 1.80 5.93
CA TYR A 102 -4.93 1.72 5.03
C TYR A 102 -4.84 3.01 4.22
N PHE A 103 -3.62 3.47 4.01
CA PHE A 103 -3.32 4.62 3.16
C PHE A 103 -2.40 4.21 2.03
N LYS A 104 -2.78 4.54 0.79
CA LYS A 104 -1.98 4.28 -0.39
C LYS A 104 -1.61 5.60 -1.05
N GLY A 105 -0.43 6.12 -0.70
CA GLY A 105 0.06 7.41 -1.19
C GLY A 105 0.09 7.51 -2.71
N PRO A 106 -0.10 8.72 -3.27
CA PRO A 106 -0.09 8.94 -4.69
C PRO A 106 1.32 8.79 -5.23
N ILE A 107 1.43 8.49 -6.53
CA ILE A 107 2.74 8.40 -7.19
C ILE A 107 3.22 9.82 -7.49
N SER A 108 4.43 10.15 -7.07
CA SER A 108 5.02 11.47 -7.31
C SER A 108 5.53 11.59 -8.75
N SER A 109 5.01 12.56 -9.50
CA SER A 109 5.51 12.89 -10.84
C SER A 109 6.99 13.27 -10.83
N MET A 110 7.46 13.94 -9.77
CA MET A 110 8.87 14.31 -9.62
C MET A 110 9.75 13.06 -9.48
N ARG A 111 9.34 12.06 -8.67
CA ARG A 111 10.09 10.81 -8.54
C ARG A 111 10.08 9.99 -9.82
N ILE A 112 8.96 10.00 -10.57
CA ILE A 112 8.90 9.37 -11.90
C ILE A 112 9.88 10.07 -12.86
N LEU A 113 9.92 11.40 -12.87
CA LEU A 113 10.80 12.16 -13.75
C LEU A 113 12.28 11.90 -13.42
N ILE A 114 12.63 11.85 -12.14
CA ILE A 114 13.99 11.48 -11.70
C ILE A 114 14.33 10.05 -12.14
N LEU A 115 13.42 9.09 -11.96
CA LEU A 115 13.62 7.71 -12.40
C LEU A 115 13.78 7.62 -13.93
N ALA A 116 12.97 8.36 -14.68
CA ALA A 116 13.06 8.41 -16.14
C ALA A 116 14.38 9.03 -16.59
N ALA A 117 14.84 10.11 -15.94
CA ALA A 117 16.13 10.74 -16.21
C ALA A 117 17.30 9.81 -15.88
N ALA A 118 17.26 9.12 -14.74
CA ALA A 118 18.24 8.11 -14.34
C ALA A 118 18.32 6.97 -15.37
N LEU A 119 17.17 6.37 -15.72
CA LEU A 119 17.13 5.32 -16.74
C LEU A 119 17.64 5.81 -18.09
N LEU A 120 17.27 7.03 -18.51
CA LEU A 120 17.73 7.62 -19.75
C LEU A 120 19.25 7.85 -19.72
N PHE A 121 19.79 8.34 -18.60
CA PHE A 121 21.23 8.51 -18.42
C PHE A 121 21.97 7.16 -18.45
N ALA A 122 21.47 6.16 -17.73
CA ALA A 122 22.03 4.81 -17.73
C ALA A 122 22.06 4.16 -19.13
N LEU A 123 21.07 4.45 -19.98
CA LEU A 123 20.99 3.94 -21.35
C LEU A 123 21.86 4.72 -22.34
N ILE A 124 21.94 6.05 -22.21
CA ILE A 124 22.66 6.93 -23.15
C ILE A 124 24.17 6.95 -22.87
N TYR A 125 24.57 6.95 -21.59
CA TYR A 125 25.97 7.03 -21.19
C TYR A 125 26.87 6.00 -21.91
N PRO A 126 26.57 4.68 -21.96
CA PRO A 126 27.41 3.72 -22.66
C PRO A 126 27.50 3.98 -24.17
N VAL A 127 26.43 4.48 -24.80
CA VAL A 127 26.44 4.83 -26.22
C VAL A 127 27.40 6.00 -26.47
N VAL A 128 27.30 7.06 -25.68
CA VAL A 128 28.16 8.24 -25.77
C VAL A 128 29.62 7.87 -25.46
N TYR A 129 29.83 7.07 -24.42
CA TYR A 129 31.15 6.58 -24.02
C TYR A 129 31.81 5.75 -25.12
N ASN A 130 31.10 4.77 -25.68
CA ASN A 130 31.63 3.92 -26.75
C ASN A 130 31.94 4.72 -28.02
N ASN A 131 31.06 5.68 -28.38
CA ASN A 131 31.30 6.57 -29.51
C ASN A 131 32.55 7.45 -29.28
N ALA A 132 32.71 8.06 -28.12
CA ALA A 132 33.90 8.85 -27.79
C ALA A 132 35.18 7.98 -27.75
N PHE A 133 35.10 6.77 -27.19
CA PHE A 133 36.23 5.85 -27.13
C PHE A 133 36.67 5.34 -28.50
N SER A 134 35.72 5.00 -29.38
CA SER A 134 36.01 4.54 -30.75
C SER A 134 36.65 5.60 -31.66
N GLN A 135 36.55 6.88 -31.29
CA GLN A 135 37.19 7.99 -31.99
C GLN A 135 38.64 8.21 -31.55
N ILE A 136 39.12 7.50 -30.52
CA ILE A 136 40.52 7.52 -30.11
C ILE A 136 41.33 6.58 -30.99
N GLY A 137 42.18 7.16 -31.83
CA GLY A 137 43.17 6.46 -32.63
C GLY A 137 44.56 6.61 -32.02
N VAL A 138 45.23 5.50 -31.76
CA VAL A 138 46.66 5.51 -31.43
C VAL A 138 47.44 5.34 -32.73
N SER A 139 48.16 6.38 -33.15
CA SER A 139 49.03 6.30 -34.31
C SER A 139 50.32 5.56 -33.95
N LEU A 140 50.86 4.82 -34.93
CA LEU A 140 52.08 4.00 -34.78
C LEU A 140 53.33 4.81 -34.38
N PHE A 141 53.28 6.15 -34.50
CA PHE A 141 54.35 7.08 -34.18
C PHE A 141 54.14 7.85 -32.86
N GLY A 142 53.27 7.35 -31.97
CA GLY A 142 53.13 7.87 -30.60
C GLY A 142 52.20 9.07 -30.45
N GLY A 143 51.50 9.48 -31.51
CA GLY A 143 50.42 10.47 -31.43
C GLY A 143 49.09 9.81 -31.10
N VAL A 144 48.41 10.27 -30.04
CA VAL A 144 47.00 9.95 -29.80
C VAL A 144 46.15 11.00 -30.52
N GLY A 145 45.44 10.59 -31.56
CA GLY A 145 44.48 11.43 -32.26
C GLY A 145 43.05 11.12 -31.78
N GLY A 146 42.30 12.14 -31.38
CA GLY A 146 40.92 12.00 -30.89
C GLY A 146 40.56 13.02 -29.82
N ASP A 147 39.28 13.08 -29.43
CA ASP A 147 38.79 13.97 -28.38
C ASP A 147 39.10 13.42 -26.98
N LEU A 148 40.35 13.59 -26.56
CA LEU A 148 40.83 13.18 -25.23
C LEU A 148 40.16 13.98 -24.09
N GLU A 149 39.79 15.23 -24.35
CA GLU A 149 39.15 16.11 -23.37
C GLU A 149 37.72 15.63 -23.07
N GLY A 150 36.94 15.30 -24.10
CA GLY A 150 35.62 14.68 -23.97
C GLY A 150 35.68 13.33 -23.23
N LEU A 151 36.71 12.51 -23.51
CA LEU A 151 36.88 11.23 -22.82
C LEU A 151 37.28 11.38 -21.35
N MET A 152 38.13 12.37 -21.01
CA MET A 152 38.46 12.69 -19.62
C MET A 152 37.22 13.17 -18.85
N LEU A 153 36.39 14.02 -19.45
CA LEU A 153 35.12 14.44 -18.84
C LEU A 153 34.18 13.25 -18.60
N LEU A 154 34.03 12.39 -19.61
CA LEU A 154 33.18 11.20 -19.53
C LEU A 154 33.67 10.22 -18.45
N THR A 155 34.97 9.93 -18.40
CA THR A 155 35.54 8.95 -17.46
C THR A 155 35.65 9.48 -16.03
N CYS A 156 36.18 10.69 -15.83
CA CYS A 156 36.51 11.20 -14.50
C CYS A 156 35.33 11.91 -13.82
N CYS A 157 34.45 12.58 -14.58
CA CYS A 157 33.32 13.33 -14.00
C CYS A 157 32.02 12.54 -14.12
N LEU A 158 31.67 12.11 -15.33
CA LEU A 158 30.39 11.41 -15.58
C LEU A 158 30.44 9.92 -15.23
N GLY A 159 31.61 9.29 -15.27
CA GLY A 159 31.81 7.88 -14.94
C GLY A 159 31.45 7.52 -13.50
N PRO A 160 31.93 8.26 -12.48
CA PRO A 160 31.50 8.05 -11.10
C PRO A 160 29.99 8.26 -10.91
N ILE A 161 29.41 9.26 -11.59
CA ILE A 161 27.96 9.52 -11.55
C ILE A 161 27.18 8.36 -12.16
N TYR A 162 27.64 7.81 -13.28
CA TYR A 162 27.05 6.62 -13.91
C TYR A 162 27.10 5.39 -13.00
N LEU A 163 28.20 5.18 -12.29
CA LEU A 163 28.32 4.09 -11.32
C LEU A 163 27.35 4.27 -10.14
N LEU A 164 27.22 5.50 -9.62
CA LEU A 164 26.27 5.83 -8.56
C LEU A 164 24.82 5.66 -9.03
N ASP A 165 24.51 6.03 -10.27
CA ASP A 165 23.18 5.88 -10.86
C ASP A 165 22.79 4.39 -10.99
N TRP A 166 23.69 3.53 -11.47
CA TRP A 166 23.48 2.08 -11.50
C TRP A 166 23.29 1.49 -10.11
N LEU A 167 24.07 1.95 -9.13
CA LEU A 167 23.91 1.51 -7.74
C LEU A 167 22.55 1.93 -7.18
N ALA A 168 22.12 3.16 -7.45
CA ALA A 168 20.81 3.67 -7.05
C ALA A 168 19.66 2.90 -7.70
N LEU A 169 19.72 2.64 -9.01
CA LEU A 169 18.74 1.84 -9.75
C LEU A 169 18.72 0.38 -9.25
N GLY A 170 19.87 -0.19 -8.93
CA GLY A 170 19.99 -1.53 -8.34
C GLY A 170 19.31 -1.62 -6.98
N ILE A 171 19.58 -0.66 -6.08
CA ILE A 171 18.92 -0.57 -4.77
C ILE A 171 17.40 -0.39 -4.95
N LEU A 172 16.99 0.48 -5.88
CA LEU A 172 15.58 0.71 -6.18
C LEU A 172 14.88 -0.56 -6.69
N ALA A 173 15.54 -1.34 -7.56
CA ALA A 173 15.02 -2.59 -8.07
C ALA A 173 14.87 -3.64 -6.94
N LEU A 174 15.89 -3.78 -6.09
CA LEU A 174 15.82 -4.66 -4.92
C LEU A 174 14.70 -4.26 -3.96
N PHE A 175 14.57 -2.96 -3.67
CA PHE A 175 13.50 -2.43 -2.83
C PHE A 175 12.11 -2.66 -3.46
N SER A 176 11.97 -2.45 -4.76
CA SER A 176 10.71 -2.68 -5.49
C SER A 176 10.34 -4.16 -5.48
N GLY A 177 11.31 -5.06 -5.66
CA GLY A 177 11.12 -6.51 -5.52
C GLY A 177 10.70 -6.90 -4.10
N TYR A 178 11.38 -6.38 -3.08
CA TYR A 178 11.01 -6.59 -1.68
C TYR A 178 9.58 -6.11 -1.37
N LYS A 179 9.20 -4.93 -1.85
CA LYS A 179 7.86 -4.36 -1.64
C LYS A 179 6.77 -5.09 -2.42
N TRP A 180 7.09 -5.61 -3.60
CA TRP A 180 6.19 -6.48 -4.34
C TRP A 180 5.94 -7.81 -3.60
N LEU A 181 6.99 -8.45 -3.08
CA LEU A 181 6.86 -9.70 -2.33
C LEU A 181 6.08 -9.54 -1.03
N THR A 182 6.25 -8.41 -0.32
CA THR A 182 5.64 -8.21 1.00
C THR A 182 4.25 -7.57 0.95
N VAL A 183 4.06 -6.53 0.13
CA VAL A 183 2.87 -5.67 0.14
C VAL A 183 2.16 -5.64 -1.22
N LYS A 184 2.68 -6.34 -2.24
CA LYS A 184 2.15 -6.33 -3.62
C LYS A 184 2.13 -4.92 -4.21
N ASP A 185 3.16 -4.12 -3.92
CA ASP A 185 3.29 -2.75 -4.43
C ASP A 185 4.69 -2.50 -5.01
N VAL A 186 4.84 -2.75 -6.31
CA VAL A 186 6.10 -2.58 -7.04
C VAL A 186 6.54 -1.11 -7.03
N LEU A 187 5.59 -0.18 -7.08
CA LEU A 187 5.85 1.26 -7.23
C LEU A 187 5.95 1.98 -5.89
N ALA A 188 6.12 1.24 -4.79
CA ALA A 188 6.16 1.80 -3.43
C ALA A 188 7.23 2.90 -3.27
N ALA A 189 8.37 2.78 -3.95
CA ALA A 189 9.44 3.79 -3.90
C ALA A 189 9.02 5.15 -4.50
N LEU A 190 8.08 5.13 -5.45
CA LEU A 190 7.59 6.33 -6.12
C LEU A 190 6.46 7.01 -5.37
N ARG A 191 5.95 6.41 -4.27
CA ARG A 191 4.83 6.96 -3.51
C ARG A 191 5.26 8.02 -2.49
N VAL A 192 4.45 9.05 -2.37
CA VAL A 192 4.62 10.12 -1.37
C VAL A 192 4.03 9.66 -0.02
N PRO A 193 4.68 9.99 1.11
CA PRO A 193 4.04 9.85 2.43
C PRO A 193 2.75 10.70 2.51
N PRO A 194 1.82 10.37 3.42
CA PRO A 194 0.61 11.18 3.61
C PRO A 194 0.97 12.60 4.04
N ASN A 195 0.29 13.59 3.45
CA ASN A 195 0.34 14.97 3.92
C ASN A 195 -0.64 15.20 5.10
N GLU A 196 -0.65 16.39 5.70
CA GLU A 196 -1.52 16.71 6.84
C GLU A 196 -3.02 16.62 6.47
N PHE A 197 -3.42 17.07 5.29
CA PHE A 197 -4.81 16.96 4.81
C PHE A 197 -5.25 15.51 4.56
N ASP A 198 -4.33 14.65 4.09
CA ASP A 198 -4.57 13.22 3.88
C ASP A 198 -4.76 12.50 5.21
N ILE A 199 -4.03 12.94 6.24
CA ILE A 199 -4.20 12.45 7.62
C ILE A 199 -5.58 12.88 8.14
N ASP A 200 -5.96 14.15 7.97
CA ASP A 200 -7.27 14.64 8.37
C ASP A 200 -8.41 13.92 7.64
N ASP A 201 -8.28 13.69 6.33
CA ASP A 201 -9.25 12.91 5.54
C ASP A 201 -9.34 11.46 6.03
N THR A 202 -8.21 10.87 6.44
CA THR A 202 -8.17 9.52 7.02
C THR A 202 -8.89 9.49 8.36
N VAL A 203 -8.63 10.45 9.25
CA VAL A 203 -9.30 10.57 10.55
C VAL A 203 -10.79 10.83 10.37
N ALA A 204 -11.18 11.70 9.44
CA ALA A 204 -12.57 11.97 9.12
C ALA A 204 -13.28 10.71 8.62
N LEU A 205 -12.63 9.92 7.75
CA LEU A 205 -13.15 8.63 7.32
C LEU A 205 -13.30 7.67 8.51
N GLU A 206 -12.28 7.56 9.35
CA GLU A 206 -12.32 6.71 10.54
C GLU A 206 -13.49 7.05 11.45
N LYS A 207 -13.69 8.33 11.74
CA LYS A 207 -14.78 8.82 12.59
C LYS A 207 -16.14 8.64 11.94
N SER A 208 -16.25 8.80 10.62
CA SER A 208 -17.50 8.54 9.91
C SER A 208 -17.93 7.07 9.98
N VAL A 209 -16.96 6.14 9.89
CA VAL A 209 -17.20 4.70 10.01
C VAL A 209 -17.56 4.35 11.46
N GLU A 210 -16.78 4.83 12.44
CA GLU A 210 -17.07 4.63 13.88
C GLU A 210 -18.49 5.12 14.23
N GLN A 211 -18.86 6.31 13.76
CA GLN A 211 -20.18 6.91 14.00
C GLN A 211 -21.30 6.10 13.34
N THR A 212 -21.09 5.62 12.11
CA THR A 212 -22.07 4.78 11.40
C THR A 212 -22.32 3.46 12.13
N VAL A 213 -21.27 2.84 12.67
CA VAL A 213 -21.40 1.63 13.48
C VAL A 213 -22.16 1.93 14.78
N ARG A 214 -21.86 3.04 15.46
CA ARG A 214 -22.56 3.42 16.70
C ARG A 214 -24.05 3.66 16.49
N GLU A 215 -24.42 4.38 15.43
CA GLU A 215 -25.81 4.59 15.07
C GLU A 215 -26.51 3.27 14.67
N ALA A 216 -25.76 2.33 14.07
CA ALA A 216 -26.28 1.01 13.75
C ALA A 216 -26.47 0.13 15.00
N LEU A 217 -25.56 0.21 15.98
CA LEU A 217 -25.70 -0.47 17.27
C LEU A 217 -26.97 -0.04 18.00
N ASP A 218 -27.24 1.27 18.02
CA ASP A 218 -28.44 1.83 18.61
C ASP A 218 -29.73 1.33 17.92
N ALA A 219 -29.72 1.26 16.58
CA ALA A 219 -30.83 0.71 15.82
C ALA A 219 -31.09 -0.79 16.07
N VAL A 220 -30.05 -1.54 16.48
CA VAL A 220 -30.12 -2.96 16.86
C VAL A 220 -30.46 -3.13 18.36
N GLY A 221 -30.61 -2.02 19.10
CA GLY A 221 -30.87 -2.02 20.53
C GLY A 221 -29.67 -2.44 21.38
N ILE A 222 -28.45 -2.21 20.89
CA ILE A 222 -27.20 -2.38 21.66
C ILE A 222 -26.77 -1.02 22.16
N GLU A 223 -26.56 -0.90 23.47
CA GLU A 223 -26.20 0.37 24.09
C GLU A 223 -24.83 0.86 23.59
N GLN A 224 -24.78 2.10 23.10
CA GLN A 224 -23.55 2.71 22.56
C GLN A 224 -22.39 2.77 23.57
N ARG A 225 -22.70 2.79 24.88
CA ARG A 225 -21.70 2.77 25.97
C ARG A 225 -20.81 1.54 25.96
N LEU A 226 -21.28 0.44 25.36
CA LEU A 226 -20.53 -0.81 25.22
C LEU A 226 -19.44 -0.73 24.14
N MET A 227 -19.47 0.32 23.31
CA MET A 227 -18.44 0.64 22.32
C MET A 227 -17.72 1.95 22.72
N PRO A 228 -16.83 1.91 23.74
CA PRO A 228 -16.10 3.10 24.18
C PRO A 228 -15.29 3.71 23.04
N GLN A 229 -14.90 4.99 23.20
CA GLN A 229 -14.03 5.63 22.21
C GLN A 229 -12.83 4.73 21.94
N ALA A 230 -12.58 4.50 20.65
CA ALA A 230 -11.54 3.64 20.13
C ALA A 230 -10.21 3.85 20.88
N ALA A 231 -9.82 2.89 21.71
CA ALA A 231 -8.44 2.79 22.17
C ALA A 231 -7.62 2.19 21.03
N GLU A 232 -6.47 2.78 20.69
CA GLU A 232 -5.63 2.22 19.64
C GLU A 232 -5.16 0.82 20.03
N SER A 233 -5.49 -0.19 19.21
CA SER A 233 -4.92 -1.52 19.31
C SER A 233 -3.50 -1.50 18.74
N GLY A 234 -2.59 -0.80 19.41
CA GLY A 234 -1.17 -0.79 19.09
C GLY A 234 -0.58 -2.18 19.35
N PHE A 235 -0.48 -3.01 18.32
CA PHE A 235 0.39 -4.20 18.35
C PHE A 235 1.86 -3.72 18.40
N ARG A 236 2.32 -3.19 19.54
CA ARG A 236 3.72 -3.37 19.93
C ARG A 236 3.87 -4.87 20.02
N ARG A 237 4.65 -5.45 19.09
CA ARG A 237 5.11 -6.84 19.10
C ARG A 237 5.30 -7.27 20.57
N ARG A 238 4.34 -7.98 21.16
CA ARG A 238 4.58 -8.81 22.34
C ARG A 238 5.25 -10.07 21.80
N LEU A 239 6.50 -9.92 21.39
CA LEU A 239 7.41 -11.03 21.25
C LEU A 239 8.20 -11.04 22.54
N ILE A 240 8.01 -12.13 23.29
CA ILE A 240 8.98 -12.65 24.24
C ILE A 240 10.31 -12.84 23.49
#